data_AF-A0A7V6H3X1-F1
#
_entry.id   AF-A0A7V6H3X1-F1
#
_cell.length_a   1.000
_cell.length_b   1.000
_cell.length_c   1.000
_cell.angle_alpha   90.00
_cell.angle_beta   90.00
_cell.angle_gamma   90.00
#
_symmetry.space_group_name_H-M   'P 1'
#
loop_
_entity.id
_entity.type
_entity.pdbx_description
1 polymer ?
#
loop_
_entity_poly.entity_id
_entity_poly.type
_entity_poly.pdbx_seq_one_letter_code
_entity_poly.pdbx_strand_id
1 'polypeptide(L)'
;MKKISSLLIIAMLLISTICFSALAAKKPGDIWTIEIPISSEKPLSMVMAEYDISDGLAFVNGYGSTRMIVLEKNEMNFLGVSVGNVTSSSVMLEILVKDSATRIETVQVTNVQGIWEDDVAAIGKPVLRTVIVDLPLRGALPETEIDASETEDIPDIPDIPLPTVYPNNTMCIMGPRLRDIAPGSTDKWYMVTPVDISQDGEQVFPLVASNMYCVGAAIVAVKDGQLTVSYQTLEGVTVHSEYLAIYPDIDAAVADNAAELGGESLKFGKPISIADDLAGDTSMLLLMCNSVTYDTDVKGLCRFYYGAPDVKNLFEHMQEIIK
;
A
#
# COMPACT_ATOMS: atom_id res chain seq x y z
N MET A 1 -36.32 -33.63 11.23
CA MET A 1 -36.08 -32.16 11.32
C MET A 1 -34.66 -31.92 11.80
N LYS A 2 -33.73 -31.70 10.85
CA LYS A 2 -32.31 -31.28 11.04
C LYS A 2 -31.61 -31.60 9.72
N LYS A 3 -31.59 -30.65 8.77
CA LYS A 3 -30.73 -30.64 7.55
C LYS A 3 -31.05 -29.46 6.60
N ILE A 4 -31.38 -28.28 7.12
CA ILE A 4 -31.59 -27.08 6.27
C ILE A 4 -30.69 -25.91 6.71
N SER A 5 -30.05 -25.96 7.87
CA SER A 5 -29.23 -24.86 8.40
C SER A 5 -27.78 -24.80 7.89
N SER A 6 -27.34 -25.69 7.00
CA SER A 6 -25.94 -25.75 6.56
C SER A 6 -25.65 -25.12 5.19
N LEU A 7 -26.68 -24.83 4.38
CA LEU A 7 -26.47 -24.33 3.01
C LEU A 7 -26.45 -22.80 2.92
N LEU A 8 -27.05 -22.08 3.87
CA LEU A 8 -27.05 -20.61 3.87
C LEU A 8 -25.72 -20.01 4.36
N ILE A 9 -24.92 -20.74 5.13
CA ILE A 9 -23.61 -20.27 5.61
C ILE A 9 -22.54 -20.41 4.51
N ILE A 10 -22.70 -21.37 3.60
CA ILE A 10 -21.78 -21.53 2.45
C ILE A 10 -22.12 -20.54 1.33
N ALA A 11 -23.37 -20.11 1.20
CA ALA A 11 -23.77 -19.09 0.24
C ALA A 11 -23.41 -17.64 0.68
N MET A 12 -23.24 -17.39 1.98
CA MET A 12 -22.75 -16.09 2.48
C MET A 12 -21.24 -15.92 2.43
N LEU A 13 -20.46 -17.01 2.26
CA LEU A 13 -19.02 -16.94 2.02
C LEU A 13 -18.64 -16.71 0.54
N LEU A 14 -19.62 -16.68 -0.36
CA LEU A 14 -19.43 -16.59 -1.81
C LEU A 14 -19.86 -15.24 -2.41
N ILE A 15 -20.19 -14.25 -1.59
CA ILE A 15 -20.51 -12.87 -2.02
C ILE A 15 -19.52 -11.86 -1.39
N SER A 16 -18.24 -12.23 -1.30
CA SER A 16 -17.13 -11.29 -1.17
C SER A 16 -16.21 -11.36 -2.39
N THR A 17 -16.80 -11.48 -3.57
CA THR A 17 -16.19 -10.97 -4.80
C THR A 17 -16.73 -9.56 -5.05
N ILE A 18 -16.55 -8.67 -4.07
CA ILE A 18 -16.63 -7.24 -4.34
C ILE A 18 -15.33 -6.94 -5.07
N CYS A 19 -15.45 -6.90 -6.40
CA CYS A 19 -14.52 -6.36 -7.39
C CYS A 19 -13.16 -5.95 -6.82
N PHE A 20 -12.23 -6.90 -6.82
CA PHE A 20 -10.80 -6.59 -6.83
C PHE A 20 -10.55 -5.77 -8.10
N SER A 21 -10.54 -4.45 -7.97
CA SER A 21 -9.88 -3.61 -8.95
C SER A 21 -8.40 -3.91 -8.76
N ALA A 22 -7.85 -4.68 -9.69
CA ALA A 22 -6.48 -5.14 -9.70
C ALA A 22 -5.52 -4.10 -9.13
N LEU A 23 -4.66 -4.55 -8.23
CA LEU A 23 -3.50 -3.85 -7.69
C LEU A 23 -2.42 -3.66 -8.79
N ALA A 24 -2.84 -3.38 -10.02
CA ALA A 24 -1.95 -2.92 -11.06
C ALA A 24 -1.45 -1.55 -10.64
N ALA A 25 -0.13 -1.38 -10.65
CA ALA A 25 0.47 -0.06 -10.59
C ALA A 25 -0.28 0.87 -11.55
N LYS A 26 -0.69 2.03 -11.05
CA LYS A 26 -1.52 2.97 -11.80
C LYS A 26 -0.68 3.55 -12.92
N LYS A 27 -1.25 3.71 -14.10
CA LYS A 27 -0.59 4.41 -15.20
C LYS A 27 -0.99 5.88 -15.17
N PRO A 28 -0.15 6.77 -15.71
CA PRO A 28 -0.61 8.11 -16.06
C PRO A 28 -1.93 8.06 -16.83
N GLY A 29 -2.90 8.87 -16.41
CA GLY A 29 -4.26 8.88 -16.92
C GLY A 29 -5.27 8.09 -16.07
N ASP A 30 -4.83 7.20 -15.18
CA ASP A 30 -5.73 6.43 -14.33
C ASP A 30 -6.37 7.28 -13.23
N ILE A 31 -7.61 6.93 -12.86
CA ILE A 31 -8.27 7.41 -11.65
C ILE A 31 -8.02 6.43 -10.50
N TRP A 32 -7.57 6.98 -9.37
CA TRP A 32 -7.38 6.30 -8.11
C TRP A 32 -8.38 6.82 -7.08
N THR A 33 -9.19 5.92 -6.51
CA THR A 33 -10.17 6.28 -5.49
C THR A 33 -9.61 6.00 -4.10
N ILE A 34 -9.67 7.00 -3.23
CA ILE A 34 -9.19 6.95 -1.85
C ILE A 34 -10.36 7.05 -0.89
N GLU A 35 -10.49 6.07 0.01
CA GLU A 35 -11.48 6.09 1.08
C GLU A 35 -10.91 6.75 2.35
N ILE A 36 -11.65 7.76 2.82
CA ILE A 36 -11.43 8.45 4.09
C ILE A 36 -12.53 7.98 5.05
N PRO A 37 -12.23 7.06 5.99
CA PRO A 37 -13.20 6.59 6.95
C PRO A 37 -13.52 7.67 7.97
N ILE A 38 -14.78 7.73 8.38
CA ILE A 38 -15.33 8.69 9.33
C ILE A 38 -16.03 7.89 10.43
N SER A 39 -15.65 8.11 11.68
CA SER A 39 -16.28 7.46 12.84
C SER A 39 -16.39 8.41 14.02
N SER A 40 -17.54 8.41 14.69
CA SER A 40 -17.83 9.33 15.80
C SER A 40 -18.80 8.71 16.80
N GLU A 41 -18.64 9.04 18.07
CA GLU A 41 -19.55 8.64 19.16
C GLU A 41 -20.91 9.33 19.09
N LYS A 42 -20.97 10.53 18.50
CA LYS A 42 -22.20 11.33 18.35
C LYS A 42 -22.60 11.43 16.87
N PRO A 43 -23.90 11.52 16.56
CA PRO A 43 -24.36 11.78 15.19
C PRO A 43 -23.73 13.04 14.63
N LEU A 44 -23.04 12.93 13.50
CA LEU A 44 -22.33 14.03 12.84
C LEU A 44 -23.34 15.00 12.22
N SER A 45 -23.03 16.31 12.23
CA SER A 45 -23.75 17.28 11.39
C SER A 45 -22.96 17.59 10.13
N MET A 46 -21.67 17.89 10.31
CA MET A 46 -20.72 18.16 9.25
C MET A 46 -19.40 17.42 9.49
N VAL A 47 -18.65 17.17 8.43
CA VAL A 47 -17.29 16.66 8.46
C VAL A 47 -16.41 17.48 7.53
N MET A 48 -15.21 17.78 7.99
CA MET A 48 -14.17 18.39 7.18
C MET A 48 -12.90 17.55 7.27
N ALA A 49 -12.15 17.48 6.18
CA ALA A 49 -10.78 16.98 6.21
C ALA A 49 -9.91 17.82 5.29
N GLU A 50 -8.65 17.96 5.67
CA GLU A 50 -7.60 18.55 4.86
C GLU A 50 -6.76 17.42 4.27
N TYR A 51 -6.11 17.67 3.15
CA TYR A 51 -5.20 16.71 2.54
C TYR A 51 -4.15 17.38 1.68
N ASP A 52 -2.97 16.78 1.69
CA ASP A 52 -1.86 17.12 0.81
C ASP A 52 -1.74 16.04 -0.27
N ILE A 53 -1.85 16.47 -1.53
CA ILE A 53 -1.74 15.61 -2.71
C ILE A 53 -0.37 15.89 -3.35
N SER A 54 0.41 14.84 -3.60
CA SER A 54 1.72 14.99 -4.25
C SER A 54 1.60 15.55 -5.68
N ASP A 55 2.64 16.25 -6.14
CA ASP A 55 2.62 17.00 -7.41
C ASP A 55 2.26 16.17 -8.65
N GLY A 56 2.55 14.86 -8.62
CA GLY A 56 2.20 13.91 -9.67
C GLY A 56 0.73 13.50 -9.73
N LEU A 57 -0.09 13.97 -8.79
CA LEU A 57 -1.50 13.65 -8.68
C LEU A 57 -2.36 14.91 -8.83
N ALA A 58 -3.58 14.75 -9.34
CA ALA A 58 -4.56 15.82 -9.45
C ALA A 58 -5.89 15.40 -8.80
N PHE A 59 -6.45 16.28 -7.98
CA PHE A 59 -7.82 16.11 -7.52
C PHE A 59 -8.80 16.14 -8.70
N VAL A 60 -9.72 15.18 -8.74
CA VAL A 60 -10.81 15.12 -9.74
C VAL A 60 -12.14 15.40 -9.06
N ASN A 61 -12.42 14.69 -7.97
CA ASN A 61 -13.72 14.75 -7.33
C ASN A 61 -13.68 14.20 -5.89
N GLY A 62 -14.76 14.46 -5.15
CA GLY A 62 -15.00 13.95 -3.82
C GLY A 62 -16.49 13.69 -3.61
N TYR A 63 -16.83 12.56 -3.03
CA TYR A 63 -18.24 12.22 -2.75
C TYR A 63 -18.35 11.36 -1.50
N GLY A 64 -19.47 11.50 -0.79
CA GLY A 64 -19.72 10.72 0.40
C GLY A 64 -20.21 9.33 0.05
N SER A 65 -19.93 8.37 0.93
CA SER A 65 -20.63 7.10 0.95
C SER A 65 -22.07 7.30 1.47
N THR A 66 -22.79 6.20 1.69
CA THR A 66 -24.20 6.20 2.07
C THR A 66 -24.52 7.25 3.15
N ARG A 67 -25.41 8.20 2.83
CA ARG A 67 -25.90 9.27 3.74
C ARG A 67 -24.87 10.35 4.13
N MET A 68 -23.80 10.51 3.37
CA MET A 68 -22.91 11.68 3.43
C MET A 68 -22.98 12.42 2.10
N ILE A 69 -23.22 13.74 2.13
CA ILE A 69 -23.20 14.59 0.93
C ILE A 69 -22.00 15.52 1.03
N VAL A 70 -21.13 15.52 0.02
CA VAL A 70 -20.00 16.45 -0.06
C VAL A 70 -20.45 17.72 -0.77
N LEU A 71 -20.46 18.84 -0.05
CA LEU A 71 -20.90 20.15 -0.54
C LEU A 71 -19.75 20.93 -1.15
N GLU A 72 -18.61 20.98 -0.46
CA GLU A 72 -17.40 21.63 -0.95
C GLU A 72 -16.27 20.60 -1.06
N LYS A 73 -15.44 20.74 -2.08
CA LYS A 73 -14.31 19.87 -2.37
C LYS A 73 -13.38 20.53 -3.36
N ASN A 74 -12.08 20.40 -3.13
CA ASN A 74 -11.03 20.96 -3.97
C ASN A 74 -9.76 20.13 -3.77
N GLU A 75 -8.60 20.62 -4.19
CA GLU A 75 -7.33 19.89 -4.08
C GLU A 75 -6.74 19.82 -2.66
N MET A 76 -7.28 20.58 -1.70
CA MET A 76 -6.74 20.70 -0.34
C MET A 76 -7.70 20.21 0.74
N ASN A 77 -9.01 20.24 0.51
CA ASN A 77 -9.99 19.88 1.53
C ASN A 77 -11.35 19.48 0.95
N PHE A 78 -12.20 18.95 1.82
CA PHE A 78 -13.63 18.80 1.56
C PHE A 78 -14.48 19.19 2.77
N LEU A 79 -15.74 19.54 2.53
CA LEU A 79 -16.79 19.69 3.52
C LEU A 79 -17.98 18.79 3.18
N GLY A 80 -18.24 17.82 4.05
CA GLY A 80 -19.38 16.91 4.00
C GLY A 80 -20.45 17.27 5.01
N VAL A 81 -21.72 17.03 4.67
CA VAL A 81 -22.87 17.07 5.57
C VAL A 81 -23.48 15.68 5.67
N SER A 82 -23.85 15.30 6.89
CA SER A 82 -24.58 14.05 7.10
C SER A 82 -26.05 14.21 6.71
N VAL A 83 -26.67 13.13 6.26
CA VAL A 83 -28.12 13.08 6.02
C VAL A 83 -28.76 12.17 7.07
N GLY A 84 -29.10 12.79 8.19
CA GLY A 84 -29.69 12.15 9.38
C GLY A 84 -28.64 11.66 10.37
N ASN A 85 -29.01 10.70 11.22
CA ASN A 85 -28.14 10.25 12.31
C ASN A 85 -27.04 9.32 11.80
N VAL A 86 -25.91 9.89 11.37
CA VAL A 86 -24.73 9.18 10.89
C VAL A 86 -23.62 9.26 11.93
N THR A 87 -23.19 8.12 12.45
CA THR A 87 -22.05 8.00 13.36
C THR A 87 -20.83 7.37 12.69
N SER A 88 -21.02 6.65 11.58
CA SER A 88 -19.95 6.13 10.74
C SER A 88 -20.30 6.26 9.25
N SER A 89 -19.32 6.64 8.45
CA SER A 89 -19.44 6.81 7.01
C SER A 89 -18.04 6.88 6.40
N SER A 90 -17.95 7.20 5.10
CA SER A 90 -16.68 7.45 4.43
C SER A 90 -16.86 8.54 3.39
N VAL A 91 -15.77 9.25 3.07
CA VAL A 91 -15.70 10.12 1.90
C VAL A 91 -14.69 9.52 0.93
N MET A 92 -15.08 9.42 -0.33
CA MET A 92 -14.26 8.94 -1.43
C MET A 92 -13.67 10.14 -2.16
N LEU A 93 -12.35 10.16 -2.33
CA LEU A 93 -11.65 11.11 -3.21
C LEU A 93 -11.27 10.40 -4.51
N GLU A 94 -11.54 11.01 -5.65
CA GLU A 94 -11.05 10.57 -6.96
C GLU A 94 -9.85 11.42 -7.34
N ILE A 95 -8.72 10.75 -7.57
CA ILE A 95 -7.43 11.37 -7.85
C ILE A 95 -6.90 10.85 -9.19
N LEU A 96 -6.59 11.76 -10.10
CA LEU A 96 -5.96 11.47 -11.39
C LEU A 96 -4.44 11.33 -11.21
N VAL A 97 -3.87 10.27 -11.75
CA VAL A 97 -2.41 10.12 -11.89
C VAL A 97 -1.96 10.90 -13.13
N LYS A 98 -1.13 11.95 -12.96
CA LYS A 98 -0.66 12.80 -14.06
C LYS A 98 0.46 12.11 -14.84
N ASP A 99 0.72 12.59 -16.06
CA ASP A 99 1.92 12.24 -16.85
C ASP A 99 3.22 12.66 -16.16
N SER A 100 3.16 13.66 -15.29
CA SER A 100 4.28 14.13 -14.47
C SER A 100 4.47 13.33 -13.18
N ALA A 101 3.67 12.28 -12.96
CA ALA A 101 3.80 11.46 -11.78
C ALA A 101 5.20 10.88 -11.64
N THR A 102 5.69 10.89 -10.41
CA THR A 102 6.82 10.11 -9.96
C THR A 102 6.37 8.69 -9.66
N ARG A 103 7.31 7.85 -9.22
CA ARG A 103 7.10 6.41 -9.04
C ARG A 103 6.19 6.07 -7.88
N ILE A 104 6.21 6.92 -6.85
CA ILE A 104 5.43 6.78 -5.64
C ILE A 104 4.79 8.13 -5.42
N GLU A 105 3.47 8.13 -5.46
CA GLU A 105 2.69 9.32 -5.19
C GLU A 105 1.88 9.10 -3.91
N THR A 106 1.61 10.18 -3.20
CA THR A 106 0.99 10.13 -1.88
C THR A 106 -0.17 11.10 -1.77
N VAL A 107 -1.19 10.69 -1.03
CA VAL A 107 -2.21 11.58 -0.50
C VAL A 107 -2.18 11.45 1.00
N GLN A 108 -1.83 12.54 1.68
CA GLN A 108 -1.78 12.60 3.13
C GLN A 108 -3.02 13.34 3.61
N VAL A 109 -3.98 12.61 4.15
CA VAL A 109 -5.18 13.18 4.77
C VAL A 109 -4.83 13.60 6.18
N THR A 110 -5.13 14.84 6.51
CA THR A 110 -4.88 15.46 7.81
C THR A 110 -6.17 16.06 8.35
N ASN A 111 -6.20 16.29 9.66
CA ASN A 111 -7.22 17.11 10.31
C ASN A 111 -8.68 16.71 10.02
N VAL A 112 -9.01 15.41 10.18
CA VAL A 112 -10.39 14.92 10.00
C VAL A 112 -11.25 15.31 11.19
N GLN A 113 -12.13 16.29 11.00
CA GLN A 113 -12.95 16.89 12.05
C GLN A 113 -14.43 16.62 11.84
N GLY A 114 -15.12 16.35 12.94
CA GLY A 114 -16.57 16.37 13.06
C GLY A 114 -17.03 17.70 13.63
N ILE A 115 -18.10 18.23 13.07
CA ILE A 115 -18.72 19.49 13.49
C ILE A 115 -20.17 19.19 13.89
N TRP A 116 -20.54 19.71 15.05
CA TRP A 116 -21.88 19.72 15.63
C TRP A 116 -22.35 21.17 15.82
N GLU A 117 -23.60 21.34 16.24
CA GLU A 117 -24.18 22.67 16.49
C GLU A 117 -23.37 23.47 17.53
N ASP A 118 -22.82 22.78 18.54
CA ASP A 118 -22.14 23.40 19.69
C ASP A 118 -20.65 23.00 19.83
N ASP A 119 -20.10 22.19 18.92
CA ASP A 119 -18.78 21.57 19.13
C ASP A 119 -18.06 21.22 17.81
N VAL A 120 -16.73 21.14 17.88
CA VAL A 120 -15.85 20.65 16.81
C VAL A 120 -14.79 19.76 17.43
N ALA A 121 -14.66 18.53 16.95
CA ALA A 121 -13.69 17.57 17.47
C ALA A 121 -13.01 16.80 16.35
N ALA A 122 -11.77 16.36 16.57
CA ALA A 122 -11.13 15.38 15.71
C ALA A 122 -11.86 14.04 15.81
N ILE A 123 -12.27 13.48 14.67
CA ILE A 123 -13.02 12.22 14.60
C ILE A 123 -12.32 11.15 13.77
N GLY A 124 -11.22 11.51 13.09
CA GLY A 124 -10.39 10.59 12.33
C GLY A 124 -8.92 10.83 12.63
N LYS A 125 -8.11 9.81 12.38
CA LYS A 125 -6.66 9.94 12.42
C LYS A 125 -6.14 10.47 11.09
N PRO A 126 -4.99 11.17 11.09
CA PRO A 126 -4.25 11.42 9.86
C PRO A 126 -3.96 10.09 9.16
N VAL A 127 -4.08 10.08 7.84
CA VAL A 127 -3.98 8.88 7.02
C VAL A 127 -3.08 9.17 5.83
N LEU A 128 -1.99 8.43 5.69
CA LEU A 128 -1.15 8.45 4.50
C LEU A 128 -1.60 7.34 3.55
N ARG A 129 -1.89 7.70 2.31
CA ARG A 129 -2.20 6.76 1.23
C ARG A 129 -1.13 6.86 0.16
N THR A 130 -0.70 5.71 -0.32
CA THR A 130 0.38 5.60 -1.30
C THR A 130 -0.11 4.86 -2.54
N VAL A 131 0.28 5.35 -3.71
CA VAL A 131 0.06 4.67 -4.98
C VAL A 131 1.38 4.49 -5.71
N ILE A 132 1.55 3.31 -6.32
CA ILE A 132 2.67 3.00 -7.19
C ILE A 132 2.26 3.35 -8.61
N VAL A 133 3.09 4.13 -9.30
CA VAL A 133 2.86 4.53 -10.68
C VAL A 133 3.76 3.74 -11.62
N ASP A 134 3.14 3.04 -12.58
CA ASP A 134 3.82 2.37 -13.68
C ASP A 134 4.25 3.41 -14.72
N LEU A 135 5.45 3.96 -14.53
CA LEU A 135 6.05 4.88 -15.49
C LEU A 135 6.77 4.08 -16.58
N PRO A 136 6.59 4.43 -17.87
CA PRO A 136 7.36 3.80 -18.94
C PRO A 136 8.85 3.98 -18.68
N LEU A 137 9.61 2.87 -18.77
CA LEU A 137 11.06 2.87 -18.61
C LEU A 137 11.68 3.88 -19.58
N ARG A 138 12.38 4.88 -19.04
CA ARG A 138 13.16 5.84 -19.82
C ARG A 138 14.26 5.08 -20.56
N GLY A 139 14.01 4.72 -21.81
CA GLY A 139 14.91 3.90 -22.64
C GLY A 139 14.25 2.75 -23.40
N ALA A 140 12.93 2.50 -23.25
CA ALA A 140 12.23 1.63 -24.19
C ALA A 140 12.28 2.29 -25.58
N LEU A 141 13.13 1.76 -26.46
CA LEU A 141 13.10 2.10 -27.88
C LEU A 141 11.67 1.92 -28.38
N PRO A 142 11.16 2.81 -29.25
CA PRO A 142 9.84 2.62 -29.83
C PRO A 142 9.78 1.22 -30.43
N GLU A 143 8.71 0.47 -30.12
CA GLU A 143 8.39 -0.78 -30.78
C GLU A 143 8.11 -0.47 -32.26
N THR A 144 9.18 -0.34 -33.05
CA THR A 144 9.06 -0.38 -34.50
C THR A 144 8.73 -1.82 -34.84
N GLU A 145 7.51 -2.06 -35.31
CA GLU A 145 7.15 -3.27 -36.05
C GLU A 145 8.21 -3.47 -37.14
N ILE A 146 9.09 -4.44 -36.95
CA ILE A 146 10.03 -4.85 -37.99
C ILE A 146 9.23 -5.70 -38.96
N ASP A 147 8.85 -5.09 -40.09
CA ASP A 147 8.33 -5.80 -41.25
C ASP A 147 9.42 -6.76 -41.75
N ALA A 148 9.26 -8.05 -41.44
CA ALA A 148 10.22 -9.11 -41.72
C ALA A 148 10.17 -9.58 -43.18
N SER A 149 10.05 -8.67 -44.16
CA SER A 149 9.93 -9.03 -45.58
C SER A 149 11.04 -8.53 -46.51
N GLU A 150 12.09 -7.85 -46.03
CA GLU A 150 13.25 -7.51 -46.87
C GLU A 150 14.55 -8.09 -46.31
N THR A 151 14.91 -9.26 -46.84
CA THR A 151 16.23 -9.89 -46.66
C THR A 151 17.20 -9.35 -47.71
N GLU A 152 17.96 -8.29 -47.43
CA GLU A 152 19.32 -8.07 -47.97
C GLU A 152 20.13 -7.20 -46.98
N ASP A 153 21.39 -7.59 -46.77
CA ASP A 153 22.42 -6.97 -45.92
C ASP A 153 22.11 -6.83 -44.41
N ILE A 154 22.45 -7.86 -43.61
CA ILE A 154 22.38 -7.80 -42.14
C ILE A 154 23.42 -6.79 -41.63
N PRO A 155 23.03 -5.62 -41.10
CA PRO A 155 23.93 -4.76 -40.34
C PRO A 155 24.26 -5.46 -39.01
N ASP A 156 25.46 -5.26 -38.46
CA ASP A 156 25.82 -5.74 -37.12
C ASP A 156 24.65 -5.50 -36.15
N ILE A 157 24.04 -6.60 -35.69
CA ILE A 157 22.94 -6.56 -34.73
C ILE A 157 23.47 -5.78 -33.52
N PRO A 158 22.87 -4.64 -33.14
CA PRO A 158 23.29 -3.95 -31.93
C PRO A 158 23.18 -4.95 -30.78
N ASP A 159 24.27 -5.14 -30.04
CA ASP A 159 24.35 -6.05 -28.90
C ASP A 159 23.29 -5.64 -27.87
N ILE A 160 22.09 -6.23 -27.96
CA ILE A 160 21.00 -5.93 -27.03
C ILE A 160 21.43 -6.53 -25.69
N PRO A 161 21.66 -5.71 -24.65
CA PRO A 161 22.10 -6.23 -23.37
C PRO A 161 21.04 -7.21 -22.86
N LEU A 162 21.46 -8.45 -22.62
CA LEU A 162 20.57 -9.49 -22.10
C LEU A 162 20.02 -9.05 -20.73
N PRO A 163 18.76 -9.38 -20.42
CA PRO A 163 18.19 -9.15 -19.10
C PRO A 163 19.11 -9.68 -17.99
N THR A 164 19.36 -8.83 -16.99
CA THR A 164 20.11 -9.25 -15.81
C THR A 164 19.18 -10.00 -14.87
N VAL A 165 19.50 -11.25 -14.56
CA VAL A 165 18.72 -12.08 -13.63
C VAL A 165 19.24 -11.91 -12.20
N TYR A 166 18.33 -11.67 -11.26
CA TYR A 166 18.58 -11.56 -9.82
C TYR A 166 18.00 -12.78 -9.09
N PRO A 167 18.77 -13.88 -8.93
CA PRO A 167 18.25 -15.10 -8.32
C PRO A 167 18.19 -15.01 -6.79
N ASN A 168 17.14 -15.59 -6.18
CA ASN A 168 17.02 -15.82 -4.72
C ASN A 168 17.31 -14.58 -3.85
N ASN A 169 16.83 -13.41 -4.28
CA ASN A 169 17.00 -12.17 -3.55
C ASN A 169 15.89 -11.96 -2.54
N THR A 170 16.20 -11.27 -1.44
CA THR A 170 15.20 -10.88 -0.44
C THR A 170 14.30 -9.78 -1.00
N MET A 171 12.99 -9.98 -0.87
CA MET A 171 11.92 -9.04 -1.13
C MET A 171 11.25 -8.65 0.19
N CYS A 172 11.27 -7.36 0.50
CA CYS A 172 10.69 -6.78 1.71
C CYS A 172 9.54 -5.83 1.39
N ILE A 173 8.64 -5.62 2.36
CA ILE A 173 7.76 -4.45 2.32
C ILE A 173 8.65 -3.20 2.49
N MET A 174 8.40 -2.18 1.67
CA MET A 174 9.15 -0.94 1.68
C MET A 174 9.03 -0.24 3.04
N GLY A 175 10.16 -0.04 3.70
CA GLY A 175 10.26 0.72 4.93
C GLY A 175 11.71 0.99 5.34
N PRO A 176 11.93 1.64 6.49
CA PRO A 176 13.26 1.84 7.04
C PRO A 176 13.98 0.50 7.25
N ARG A 177 15.28 0.48 6.96
CA ARG A 177 16.10 -0.72 7.19
C ARG A 177 16.42 -0.87 8.66
N LEU A 178 16.28 -2.08 9.19
CA LEU A 178 16.53 -2.39 10.60
C LEU A 178 17.93 -1.96 11.05
N ARG A 179 18.95 -2.20 10.21
CA ARG A 179 20.34 -1.77 10.44
C ARG A 179 20.57 -0.26 10.53
N ASP A 180 19.70 0.54 9.93
CA ASP A 180 19.81 2.00 9.92
C ASP A 180 19.08 2.62 11.11
N ILE A 181 17.94 2.03 11.50
CA ILE A 181 17.12 2.50 12.64
C ILE A 181 17.58 1.93 14.00
N ALA A 182 18.25 0.78 14.01
CA ALA A 182 18.92 0.20 15.16
C ALA A 182 20.40 -0.09 14.83
N PRO A 183 21.27 0.93 14.79
CA PRO A 183 22.66 0.77 14.37
C PRO A 183 23.42 -0.28 15.20
N GLY A 184 24.09 -1.21 14.53
CA GLY A 184 24.88 -2.27 15.16
C GLY A 184 24.09 -3.52 15.58
N SER A 185 22.77 -3.54 15.35
CA SER A 185 21.90 -4.69 15.65
C SER A 185 21.97 -5.82 14.60
N THR A 186 22.13 -5.47 13.32
CA THR A 186 22.18 -6.42 12.21
C THR A 186 22.98 -5.86 11.02
N ASP A 187 23.53 -6.73 10.19
CA ASP A 187 24.12 -6.38 8.89
C ASP A 187 23.16 -6.63 7.72
N LYS A 188 21.99 -7.23 7.99
CA LYS A 188 20.98 -7.57 7.00
C LYS A 188 20.25 -6.33 6.47
N TRP A 189 19.74 -6.44 5.26
CA TRP A 189 19.00 -5.38 4.57
C TRP A 189 17.49 -5.43 4.83
N TYR A 190 17.07 -6.10 5.91
CA TYR A 190 15.66 -6.24 6.25
C TYR A 190 15.03 -4.88 6.52
N MET A 191 13.83 -4.70 5.98
CA MET A 191 13.02 -3.50 6.20
C MET A 191 11.88 -3.84 7.14
N VAL A 192 11.54 -2.87 7.99
CA VAL A 192 10.33 -2.90 8.81
C VAL A 192 9.42 -1.76 8.37
N THR A 193 8.12 -2.02 8.34
CA THR A 193 7.13 -1.03 7.90
C THR A 193 6.16 -0.77 9.04
N PRO A 194 6.09 0.45 9.59
CA PRO A 194 5.09 0.79 10.59
C PRO A 194 3.71 0.84 9.93
N VAL A 195 2.71 0.25 10.59
CA VAL A 195 1.33 0.24 10.14
C VAL A 195 0.38 0.64 11.27
N ASP A 196 -0.59 1.51 10.97
CA ASP A 196 -1.70 1.80 11.87
C ASP A 196 -2.86 0.85 11.54
N ILE A 197 -3.22 -0.03 12.47
CA ILE A 197 -4.31 -1.01 12.33
C ILE A 197 -5.52 -0.67 13.21
N SER A 198 -5.62 0.58 13.69
CA SER A 198 -6.70 1.03 14.58
C SER A 198 -8.06 1.21 13.92
N GLN A 199 -8.09 1.29 12.58
CA GLN A 199 -9.31 1.51 11.81
C GLN A 199 -9.40 0.54 10.65
N ASP A 200 -10.64 0.15 10.33
CA ASP A 200 -10.93 -0.63 9.14
C ASP A 200 -10.49 0.12 7.88
N GLY A 201 -9.94 -0.62 6.92
CA GLY A 201 -9.43 -0.08 5.67
C GLY A 201 -8.23 -0.85 5.14
N GLU A 202 -7.68 -0.38 4.02
CA GLU A 202 -6.54 -0.99 3.35
C GLU A 202 -5.37 0.00 3.24
N GLN A 203 -4.17 -0.51 3.47
CA GLN A 203 -2.91 0.18 3.25
C GLN A 203 -2.08 -0.65 2.27
N VAL A 204 -1.54 0.02 1.25
CA VAL A 204 -0.77 -0.63 0.18
C VAL A 204 0.65 -0.10 0.21
N PHE A 205 1.62 -1.01 0.28
CA PHE A 205 3.03 -0.69 0.39
C PHE A 205 3.81 -1.35 -0.75
N PRO A 206 4.78 -0.67 -1.37
CA PRO A 206 5.64 -1.29 -2.38
C PRO A 206 6.44 -2.47 -1.80
N LEU A 207 6.65 -3.51 -2.61
CA LEU A 207 7.59 -4.58 -2.30
C LEU A 207 8.93 -4.31 -2.97
N VAL A 208 10.02 -4.26 -2.20
CA VAL A 208 11.37 -3.99 -2.69
C VAL A 208 12.20 -5.27 -2.66
N ALA A 209 12.64 -5.74 -3.83
CA ALA A 209 13.60 -6.83 -3.96
C ALA A 209 15.03 -6.31 -4.17
N SER A 210 15.99 -7.06 -3.63
CA SER A 210 17.44 -6.76 -3.70
C SER A 210 17.82 -5.39 -3.16
N ASN A 211 16.90 -4.69 -2.46
CA ASN A 211 17.07 -3.29 -2.11
C ASN A 211 17.35 -2.40 -3.35
N MET A 212 16.85 -2.81 -4.53
CA MET A 212 17.14 -2.20 -5.83
C MET A 212 15.91 -1.99 -6.70
N TYR A 213 14.86 -2.82 -6.59
CA TYR A 213 13.68 -2.71 -7.43
C TYR A 213 12.39 -2.93 -6.66
N CYS A 214 11.37 -2.13 -6.96
CA CYS A 214 10.00 -2.40 -6.60
C CYS A 214 9.45 -3.48 -7.54
N VAL A 215 9.00 -4.59 -6.98
CA VAL A 215 8.63 -5.82 -7.69
C VAL A 215 7.18 -6.27 -7.42
N GLY A 216 6.39 -5.40 -6.80
CA GLY A 216 5.01 -5.70 -6.42
C GLY A 216 4.53 -4.79 -5.30
N ALA A 217 3.48 -5.22 -4.62
CA ALA A 217 2.93 -4.51 -3.46
C ALA A 217 2.36 -5.49 -2.41
N ALA A 218 2.51 -5.10 -1.15
CA ALA A 218 1.84 -5.70 -0.01
C ALA A 218 0.56 -4.92 0.31
N ILE A 219 -0.46 -5.65 0.74
CA ILE A 219 -1.76 -5.14 1.13
C ILE A 219 -1.97 -5.51 2.60
N VAL A 220 -2.17 -4.50 3.43
CA VAL A 220 -2.45 -4.61 4.85
C VAL A 220 -3.88 -4.15 5.05
N ALA A 221 -4.78 -5.11 5.27
CA ALA A 221 -6.21 -4.86 5.39
C ALA A 221 -6.69 -5.10 6.82
N VAL A 222 -7.43 -4.14 7.37
CA VAL A 222 -8.13 -4.27 8.65
C VAL A 222 -9.62 -4.29 8.36
N LYS A 223 -10.31 -5.29 8.87
CA LYS A 223 -11.76 -5.40 8.76
C LYS A 223 -12.35 -6.16 9.93
N ASP A 224 -13.38 -5.60 10.56
CA ASP A 224 -14.11 -6.25 11.65
C ASP A 224 -13.15 -6.71 12.78
N GLY A 225 -12.14 -5.91 13.11
CA GLY A 225 -11.14 -6.22 14.15
C GLY A 225 -10.11 -7.29 13.78
N GLN A 226 -10.03 -7.66 12.50
CA GLN A 226 -9.07 -8.63 11.99
C GLN A 226 -8.10 -7.98 11.02
N LEU A 227 -6.81 -8.27 11.21
CA LEU A 227 -5.73 -7.89 10.31
C LEU A 227 -5.49 -9.01 9.29
N THR A 228 -5.36 -8.66 8.02
CA THR A 228 -4.93 -9.57 6.95
C THR A 228 -3.80 -8.93 6.16
N VAL A 229 -2.65 -9.60 6.10
CA VAL A 229 -1.52 -9.19 5.25
C VAL A 229 -1.48 -10.11 4.04
N SER A 230 -1.51 -9.55 2.85
CA SER A 230 -1.35 -10.27 1.58
C SER A 230 -0.38 -9.51 0.68
N TYR A 231 0.03 -10.12 -0.43
CA TYR A 231 0.90 -9.45 -1.37
C TYR A 231 0.67 -9.96 -2.79
N GLN A 232 1.04 -9.13 -3.76
CA GLN A 232 1.05 -9.47 -5.16
C GLN A 232 2.38 -9.02 -5.77
N THR A 233 3.00 -9.89 -6.57
CA THR A 233 4.21 -9.56 -7.33
C THR A 233 3.86 -9.18 -8.77
N LEU A 234 4.78 -8.49 -9.44
CA LEU A 234 4.74 -8.31 -10.88
C LEU A 234 4.82 -9.66 -11.60
N GLU A 235 4.24 -9.73 -12.80
CA GLU A 235 4.31 -10.92 -13.65
C GLU A 235 5.76 -11.18 -14.08
N GLY A 236 6.27 -12.39 -13.84
CA GLY A 236 7.67 -12.76 -14.09
C GLY A 236 8.54 -12.80 -12.82
N VAL A 237 8.03 -12.32 -11.69
CA VAL A 237 8.68 -12.52 -10.38
C VAL A 237 8.30 -13.90 -9.84
N THR A 238 9.30 -14.73 -9.56
CA THR A 238 9.11 -16.07 -8.98
C THR A 238 9.39 -16.04 -7.49
N VAL A 239 8.43 -16.45 -6.65
CA VAL A 239 8.60 -16.57 -5.19
C VAL A 239 9.03 -17.99 -4.84
N HIS A 240 10.11 -18.12 -4.07
CA HIS A 240 10.67 -19.40 -3.62
C HIS A 240 10.33 -19.72 -2.16
N SER A 241 10.32 -18.70 -1.31
CA SER A 241 9.99 -18.83 0.10
C SER A 241 9.34 -17.56 0.65
N GLU A 242 8.53 -17.74 1.67
CA GLU A 242 7.76 -16.67 2.30
C GLU A 242 8.19 -16.50 3.76
N TYR A 243 8.28 -15.25 4.20
CA TYR A 243 8.45 -14.91 5.61
C TYR A 243 7.65 -13.66 5.94
N LEU A 244 6.80 -13.74 6.97
CA LEU A 244 6.02 -12.64 7.52
C LEU A 244 6.08 -12.70 9.05
N ALA A 245 6.37 -11.56 9.66
CA ALA A 245 6.32 -11.35 11.10
C ALA A 245 5.72 -9.98 11.44
N ILE A 246 5.13 -9.89 12.63
CA ILE A 246 4.52 -8.68 13.18
C ILE A 246 5.14 -8.46 14.56
N TYR A 247 5.62 -7.25 14.80
CA TYR A 247 6.28 -6.87 16.05
C TYR A 247 5.59 -5.66 16.68
N PRO A 248 5.46 -5.64 18.02
CA PRO A 248 4.92 -4.48 18.72
C PRO A 248 5.88 -3.28 18.68
N ASP A 249 7.19 -3.55 18.65
CA ASP A 249 8.22 -2.52 18.70
C ASP A 249 9.51 -2.96 17.99
N ILE A 250 10.43 -2.01 17.88
CA ILE A 250 11.73 -2.20 17.24
C ILE A 250 12.63 -3.18 18.00
N ASP A 251 12.54 -3.23 19.32
CA ASP A 251 13.39 -4.08 20.16
C ASP A 251 13.03 -5.56 19.93
N ALA A 252 11.73 -5.87 19.86
CA ALA A 252 11.24 -7.19 19.50
C ALA A 252 11.65 -7.58 18.07
N ALA A 253 11.51 -6.66 17.11
CA ALA A 253 11.93 -6.90 15.72
C ALA A 253 13.43 -7.19 15.61
N VAL A 254 14.26 -6.45 16.35
CA VAL A 254 15.72 -6.67 16.42
C VAL A 254 16.05 -8.00 17.08
N ALA A 255 15.46 -8.29 18.24
CA ALA A 255 15.77 -9.49 19.01
C ALA A 255 15.59 -10.77 18.16
N ASP A 256 14.53 -10.81 17.34
CA ASP A 256 14.21 -11.96 16.50
C ASP A 256 15.00 -12.01 15.19
N ASN A 257 15.40 -10.86 14.62
CA ASN A 257 15.93 -10.81 13.24
C ASN A 257 17.38 -10.33 13.13
N ALA A 258 18.08 -10.14 14.25
CA ALA A 258 19.44 -9.61 14.28
C ALA A 258 20.43 -10.43 13.44
N ALA A 259 20.38 -11.75 13.53
CA ALA A 259 21.33 -12.66 12.86
C ALA A 259 20.72 -13.36 11.63
N GLU A 260 19.54 -13.96 11.78
CA GLU A 260 18.75 -14.57 10.72
C GLU A 260 17.28 -14.26 11.00
N LEU A 261 16.39 -14.53 10.03
CA LEU A 261 14.95 -14.38 10.26
C LEU A 261 14.52 -15.24 11.47
N GLY A 262 13.70 -14.66 12.32
CA GLY A 262 13.28 -15.23 13.61
C GLY A 262 12.34 -16.42 13.50
N GLY A 263 11.40 -16.53 14.44
CA GLY A 263 10.51 -17.69 14.64
C GLY A 263 9.61 -18.11 13.47
N GLU A 264 8.52 -18.84 13.77
CA GLU A 264 7.62 -19.35 12.74
C GLU A 264 6.98 -18.21 11.93
N SER A 265 7.12 -18.26 10.61
CA SER A 265 6.49 -17.28 9.72
C SER A 265 4.97 -17.38 9.80
N LEU A 266 4.33 -16.22 9.98
CA LEU A 266 2.89 -16.07 9.76
C LEU A 266 2.55 -16.39 8.30
N LYS A 267 1.29 -16.74 8.04
CA LYS A 267 0.80 -17.06 6.70
C LYS A 267 0.08 -15.87 6.09
N PHE A 268 0.47 -15.51 4.87
CA PHE A 268 -0.22 -14.49 4.08
C PHE A 268 -1.68 -14.88 3.81
N GLY A 269 -2.55 -13.86 3.76
CA GLY A 269 -3.98 -14.00 3.50
C GLY A 269 -4.77 -14.67 4.64
N LYS A 270 -4.14 -14.92 5.80
CA LYS A 270 -4.83 -15.42 6.99
C LYS A 270 -5.21 -14.26 7.90
N PRO A 271 -6.47 -14.19 8.36
CA PRO A 271 -6.87 -13.23 9.37
C PRO A 271 -6.14 -13.46 10.69
N ILE A 272 -5.76 -12.37 11.34
CA ILE A 272 -5.10 -12.31 12.65
C ILE A 272 -5.99 -11.45 13.55
N SER A 273 -6.35 -11.96 14.73
CA SER A 273 -7.18 -11.21 15.69
C SER A 273 -6.37 -10.08 16.31
N ILE A 274 -6.80 -8.83 16.11
CA ILE A 274 -6.11 -7.69 16.73
C ILE A 274 -6.22 -7.78 18.26
N ALA A 275 -7.39 -8.17 18.77
CA ALA A 275 -7.62 -8.26 20.21
C ALA A 275 -6.85 -9.41 20.87
N ASP A 276 -6.85 -10.60 20.24
CA ASP A 276 -6.33 -11.82 20.87
C ASP A 276 -4.87 -12.09 20.53
N ASP A 277 -4.49 -11.94 19.25
CA ASP A 277 -3.15 -12.30 18.76
C ASP A 277 -2.18 -11.12 18.86
N LEU A 278 -2.69 -9.88 18.78
CA LEU A 278 -1.89 -8.64 18.82
C LEU A 278 -2.11 -7.83 20.10
N ALA A 279 -2.72 -8.43 21.12
CA ALA A 279 -2.99 -7.82 22.44
C ALA A 279 -3.76 -6.49 22.41
N GLY A 280 -4.53 -6.24 21.36
CA GLY A 280 -5.30 -5.01 21.15
C GLY A 280 -4.46 -3.80 20.76
N ASP A 281 -3.16 -3.98 20.50
CA ASP A 281 -2.31 -2.89 20.03
C ASP A 281 -2.59 -2.60 18.55
N THR A 282 -2.54 -1.31 18.21
CA THR A 282 -2.96 -0.77 16.93
C THR A 282 -1.83 -0.10 16.16
N SER A 283 -0.63 -0.03 16.74
CA SER A 283 0.58 0.42 16.06
C SER A 283 1.55 -0.76 16.01
N MET A 284 1.83 -1.25 14.80
CA MET A 284 2.62 -2.47 14.61
C MET A 284 3.75 -2.24 13.63
N LEU A 285 4.80 -3.03 13.75
CA LEU A 285 5.86 -3.15 12.75
C LEU A 285 5.68 -4.43 11.95
N LEU A 286 5.50 -4.32 10.65
CA LEU A 286 5.50 -5.46 9.74
C LEU A 286 6.89 -5.72 9.21
N LEU A 287 7.31 -6.98 9.23
CA LEU A 287 8.50 -7.46 8.55
C LEU A 287 8.12 -8.57 7.58
N MET A 288 8.52 -8.39 6.33
CA MET A 288 8.38 -9.39 5.27
C MET A 288 9.73 -9.61 4.63
N CYS A 289 10.11 -10.87 4.42
CA CYS A 289 11.40 -11.23 3.82
C CYS A 289 11.25 -12.47 2.94
N ASN A 290 10.51 -12.32 1.84
CA ASN A 290 10.35 -13.40 0.87
C ASN A 290 11.63 -13.58 0.03
N SER A 291 11.91 -14.80 -0.41
CA SER A 291 12.97 -15.06 -1.39
C SER A 291 12.36 -15.10 -2.78
N VAL A 292 12.88 -14.28 -3.70
CA VAL A 292 12.35 -14.16 -5.07
C VAL A 292 13.46 -14.19 -6.13
N THR A 293 13.11 -14.63 -7.34
CA THR A 293 13.90 -14.44 -8.55
C THR A 293 13.13 -13.55 -9.52
N TYR A 294 13.81 -12.58 -10.12
CA TYR A 294 13.28 -11.74 -11.19
C TYR A 294 14.40 -11.35 -12.14
N ASP A 295 14.05 -10.90 -13.34
CA ASP A 295 14.98 -10.32 -14.31
C ASP A 295 14.63 -8.86 -14.58
N THR A 296 15.54 -8.09 -15.21
CA THR A 296 15.33 -6.67 -15.50
C THR A 296 14.28 -6.36 -16.57
N ASP A 297 13.77 -7.37 -17.27
CA ASP A 297 12.78 -7.21 -18.35
C ASP A 297 11.35 -7.40 -17.85
N VAL A 298 11.17 -7.81 -16.58
CA VAL A 298 9.86 -7.83 -15.91
C VAL A 298 9.17 -6.47 -16.08
N LYS A 299 8.01 -6.49 -16.75
CA LYS A 299 7.22 -5.29 -17.01
C LYS A 299 6.73 -4.68 -15.70
N GLY A 300 6.80 -3.35 -15.59
CA GLY A 300 6.44 -2.61 -14.39
C GLY A 300 7.54 -2.56 -13.31
N LEU A 301 8.72 -3.13 -13.56
CA LEU A 301 9.85 -2.97 -12.65
C LEU A 301 10.21 -1.51 -12.48
N CYS A 302 10.30 -1.10 -11.22
CA CYS A 302 10.66 0.24 -10.85
C CYS A 302 11.95 0.22 -10.02
N ARG A 303 12.94 1.03 -10.36
CA ARG A 303 14.19 1.09 -9.57
C ARG A 303 13.92 1.76 -8.21
N PHE A 304 14.28 1.08 -7.14
CA PHE A 304 14.29 1.62 -5.80
C PHE A 304 15.66 2.23 -5.49
N TYR A 305 15.67 3.46 -4.99
CA TYR A 305 16.87 4.10 -4.47
C TYR A 305 16.56 4.68 -3.10
N TYR A 306 17.12 4.07 -2.07
CA TYR A 306 16.88 4.44 -0.66
C TYR A 306 17.20 5.90 -0.34
N GLY A 307 18.16 6.50 -1.05
CA GLY A 307 18.56 7.89 -0.86
C GLY A 307 17.78 8.90 -1.71
N ALA A 308 16.77 8.47 -2.48
CA ALA A 308 15.97 9.39 -3.28
C ALA A 308 15.18 10.33 -2.34
N PRO A 309 15.06 11.64 -2.63
CA PRO A 309 14.46 12.59 -1.69
C PRO A 309 13.05 12.20 -1.20
N ASP A 310 12.19 11.74 -2.12
CA ASP A 310 10.85 11.22 -1.86
C ASP A 310 10.87 10.00 -0.94
N VAL A 311 11.71 9.01 -1.26
CA VAL A 311 11.87 7.78 -0.45
C VAL A 311 12.46 8.09 0.93
N LYS A 312 13.42 9.01 0.98
CA LYS A 312 14.07 9.44 2.23
C LYS A 312 13.07 10.13 3.15
N ASN A 313 12.30 11.09 2.64
CA ASN A 313 11.27 11.79 3.42
C ASN A 313 10.21 10.82 3.96
N LEU A 314 9.79 9.85 3.14
CA LEU A 314 8.88 8.78 3.57
C LEU A 314 9.47 7.96 4.72
N PHE A 315 10.75 7.57 4.63
CA PHE A 315 11.40 6.80 5.69
C PHE A 315 11.68 7.60 6.94
N GLU A 316 11.99 8.89 6.84
CA GLU A 316 12.10 9.79 8.00
C GLU A 316 10.76 9.87 8.72
N HIS A 317 9.65 10.02 7.98
CA HIS A 317 8.31 9.99 8.57
C HIS A 317 7.97 8.64 9.21
N MET A 318 8.24 7.52 8.54
CA MET A 318 8.05 6.18 9.13
C MET A 318 8.90 5.99 10.40
N GLN A 319 10.12 6.53 10.44
CA GLN A 319 10.97 6.49 11.63
C GLN A 319 10.43 7.31 12.80
N GLU A 320 9.70 8.39 12.53
CA GLU A 320 9.00 9.14 13.58
C GLU A 320 7.85 8.34 14.18
N ILE A 321 7.17 7.50 13.38
CA ILE A 321 6.10 6.61 13.86
C ILE A 321 6.66 5.45 14.70
N ILE A 322 7.88 4.98 14.39
CA ILE A 322 8.52 3.87 15.10
C ILE A 322 9.01 4.26 16.51
N LYS A 323 9.24 5.55 16.77
CA LYS A 323 9.78 6.08 18.04
C LYS A 323 8.69 6.26 19.10
#